data_AF-A0A1Y5GGD5-F1
#
_entry.id   AF-A0A1Y5GGD5-F1
#
_cell.length_a   1.000
_cell.length_b   1.000
_cell.length_c   1.000
_cell.angle_alpha   90.00
_cell.angle_beta   90.00
_cell.angle_gamma   90.00
#
_symmetry.space_group_name_H-M   'P 1'
#
loop_
_entity.id
_entity.type
_entity.pdbx_description
1 polymer ?
#
loop_
_entity_poly.entity_id
_entity_poly.type
_entity_poly.pdbx_seq_one_letter_code
_entity_poly.pdbx_strand_id
1 'polypeptide(L)'
;MEFLQRLWFTSWDKLVNILQLGKLARVIVISLLLYLLVSTGLAGYWSYASTNLEQYQSAQSQEQQSVTGIATVSALIHVTEALLNKPGGYLSNDKTLPGIWMDNIPRWEFGVLVQARDMARAMRKDFSRSQSQSTEDLDLSNAEPRLHFNNNSWLFPSTEAEYQKSLQFLRNYRNRLSDASVQDAQFYARADNLNNWLGEVSTRLGSLSQNLSASVGQRRINTDLAGDAQASQSTATGKVVEVKTSWNKIDDV
;
A
#
# COMPACT_ATOMS: atom_id res chain seq x y z
N MET A 1 43.14 3.39 11.81
CA MET A 1 43.23 4.65 11.05
C MET A 1 44.00 4.46 9.74
N GLU A 2 45.24 3.95 9.77
CA GLU A 2 46.07 3.65 8.56
C GLU A 2 45.39 2.75 7.50
N PHE A 3 44.69 1.69 7.91
CA PHE A 3 44.05 0.75 6.98
C PHE A 3 42.93 1.41 6.15
N LEU A 4 42.07 2.22 6.79
CA LEU A 4 40.99 2.94 6.11
C LEU A 4 41.53 4.01 5.16
N GLN A 5 42.61 4.69 5.55
CA GLN A 5 43.27 5.67 4.69
C GLN A 5 43.88 5.02 3.45
N ARG A 6 44.58 3.89 3.59
CA ARG A 6 45.13 3.16 2.44
C ARG A 6 44.03 2.63 1.52
N LEU A 7 42.93 2.13 2.08
CA LEU A 7 41.79 1.64 1.29
C LEU A 7 41.10 2.78 0.53
N TRP A 8 41.02 3.96 1.14
CA TRP A 8 40.49 5.18 0.53
C TRP A 8 41.36 5.67 -0.62
N PHE A 9 42.66 5.87 -0.39
CA PHE A 9 43.58 6.33 -1.43
C PHE A 9 43.70 5.35 -2.60
N THR A 10 43.79 4.04 -2.33
CA THR A 10 43.85 3.04 -3.41
C THR A 10 42.56 2.96 -4.23
N SER A 11 41.40 3.17 -3.62
CA SER A 11 40.13 3.27 -4.33
C SER A 11 40.04 4.57 -5.14
N TRP A 12 40.54 5.67 -4.58
CA TRP A 12 40.62 6.98 -5.23
C TRP A 12 41.53 6.95 -6.46
N ASP A 13 42.72 6.39 -6.34
CA ASP A 13 43.69 6.27 -7.43
C ASP A 13 43.16 5.36 -8.55
N LYS A 14 42.45 4.28 -8.22
CA LYS A 14 41.76 3.44 -9.21
C LYS A 14 40.67 4.20 -9.95
N LEU A 15 39.87 5.01 -9.25
CA LEU A 15 38.84 5.87 -9.84
C LEU A 15 39.45 6.90 -10.79
N VAL A 16 40.52 7.58 -10.35
CA VAL A 16 41.24 8.58 -11.15
C VAL A 16 41.89 7.93 -12.38
N ASN A 17 42.46 6.74 -12.25
CA ASN A 17 43.02 6.00 -13.39
C ASN A 17 41.95 5.53 -14.38
N ILE A 18 40.76 5.11 -13.93
CA ILE A 18 39.60 4.80 -14.80
C ILE A 18 39.13 6.06 -15.55
N LEU A 19 39.22 7.24 -14.93
CA LEU A 19 38.98 8.54 -15.58
C LEU A 19 40.08 8.90 -16.62
N GLN A 20 41.27 8.31 -16.52
CA GLN A 20 42.38 8.42 -17.49
C GLN A 20 42.31 7.37 -18.63
N LEU A 21 41.42 6.37 -18.54
CA LEU A 21 41.23 5.30 -19.54
C LEU A 21 40.45 5.80 -20.78
N GLY A 22 41.09 6.61 -21.62
CA GLY A 22 40.57 6.98 -22.95
C GLY A 22 39.26 7.82 -22.93
N LYS A 23 38.94 8.44 -24.07
CA LYS A 23 37.76 9.32 -24.18
C LYS A 23 36.44 8.59 -23.87
N LEU A 24 36.35 7.29 -24.16
CA LEU A 24 35.15 6.48 -23.97
C LEU A 24 34.83 6.19 -22.50
N ALA A 25 35.81 5.79 -21.67
CA ALA A 25 35.53 5.52 -20.25
C ALA A 25 35.11 6.80 -19.52
N ARG A 26 35.72 7.95 -19.86
CA ARG A 26 35.33 9.25 -19.33
C ARG A 26 33.88 9.60 -19.65
N VAL A 27 33.42 9.36 -20.89
CA VAL A 27 32.03 9.59 -21.27
C VAL A 27 31.09 8.69 -20.48
N ILE A 28 31.40 7.39 -20.36
CA ILE A 28 30.57 6.43 -19.60
C ILE A 28 30.45 6.85 -18.13
N VAL A 29 31.56 7.21 -17.48
CA VAL A 29 31.57 7.65 -16.08
C VAL A 29 30.76 8.94 -15.89
N ILE A 30 30.91 9.93 -16.78
CA ILE A 30 30.13 11.17 -16.72
C ILE A 30 28.64 10.89 -16.91
N SER A 31 28.28 10.05 -17.90
CA SER A 31 26.88 9.66 -18.13
C SER A 31 26.27 8.93 -16.92
N LEU A 32 27.03 8.04 -16.29
CA LEU A 32 26.59 7.33 -15.09
C LEU A 32 26.40 8.28 -13.90
N LEU A 33 27.33 9.22 -13.68
CA LEU A 33 27.22 10.23 -12.62
C LEU A 33 26.02 11.15 -12.84
N LEU A 34 25.80 11.60 -14.09
CA LEU A 34 24.64 12.40 -14.45
C LEU A 34 23.33 11.63 -14.22
N TYR A 35 23.29 10.36 -14.61
CA TYR A 35 22.15 9.48 -14.38
C TYR A 35 21.83 9.32 -12.88
N LEU A 36 22.85 9.08 -12.05
CA LEU A 36 22.69 8.98 -10.60
C LEU A 36 22.20 10.29 -9.98
N LEU A 37 22.71 11.44 -10.44
CA LEU A 37 22.29 12.76 -9.96
C LEU A 37 20.82 13.02 -10.29
N VAL A 38 20.39 12.77 -11.54
CA VAL A 38 19.00 12.91 -11.96
C VAL A 38 18.10 11.94 -11.20
N SER A 39 18.53 10.68 -11.06
CA SER A 39 17.78 9.66 -10.34
C SER A 39 17.59 10.01 -8.87
N THR A 40 18.60 10.58 -8.21
CA THR A 40 18.49 11.03 -6.81
C THR A 40 17.50 12.19 -6.66
N GLY A 41 17.53 13.16 -7.60
CA GLY A 41 16.55 14.25 -7.63
C GLY A 41 15.11 13.73 -7.84
N LEU A 42 14.93 12.77 -8.74
CA LEU A 42 13.65 12.09 -8.96
C LEU A 42 13.19 11.31 -7.72
N ALA A 43 14.10 10.59 -7.05
CA ALA A 43 13.78 9.86 -5.83
C ALA A 43 13.23 10.79 -4.74
N GLY A 44 13.86 11.97 -4.56
CA GLY A 44 13.38 12.99 -3.63
C GLY A 44 11.98 13.51 -4.00
N TYR A 45 11.71 13.77 -5.28
CA TYR A 45 10.40 14.20 -5.76
C TYR A 45 9.32 13.11 -5.62
N TRP A 46 9.66 11.86 -5.94
CA TRP A 46 8.74 10.71 -5.83
C TRP A 46 8.52 10.25 -4.39
N SER A 47 9.37 10.67 -3.45
CA SER A 47 9.20 10.40 -2.02
C SER A 47 8.03 11.16 -1.39
N TYR A 48 7.37 12.07 -2.12
CA TYR A 48 6.21 12.79 -1.61
C TYR A 48 4.91 12.09 -2.01
N ALA A 49 4.29 11.40 -1.05
CA ALA A 49 2.92 10.91 -1.18
C ALA A 49 1.94 12.08 -0.96
N SER A 50 1.68 12.91 -1.98
CA SER A 50 0.67 13.96 -1.86
C SER A 50 -0.73 13.36 -1.84
N THR A 51 -1.33 13.21 -0.66
CA THR A 51 -2.76 12.90 -0.54
C THR A 51 -3.50 14.12 -0.01
N ASN A 52 -3.83 15.07 -0.88
CA ASN A 52 -4.75 16.16 -0.54
C ASN A 52 -6.18 15.60 -0.54
N LEU A 53 -6.55 14.87 0.53
CA LEU A 53 -7.87 14.26 0.68
C LEU A 53 -9.00 15.32 0.63
N GLU A 54 -8.71 16.54 1.09
CA GLU A 54 -9.65 17.68 1.08
C GLU A 54 -10.10 18.08 -0.34
N GLN A 55 -9.23 17.95 -1.34
CA GLN A 55 -9.55 18.31 -2.72
C GLN A 55 -10.66 17.43 -3.31
N TYR A 56 -10.82 16.22 -2.79
CA TYR A 56 -11.78 15.25 -3.31
C TYR A 56 -13.15 15.32 -2.64
N GLN A 57 -13.24 15.94 -1.46
CA GLN A 57 -14.51 16.13 -0.76
C GLN A 57 -15.36 17.25 -1.39
N SER A 58 -14.71 18.20 -2.08
CA SER A 58 -15.35 19.32 -2.79
C SER A 58 -15.80 18.98 -4.22
N ALA A 59 -15.39 17.83 -4.78
CA ALA A 59 -15.71 17.42 -6.14
C ALA A 59 -17.09 16.74 -6.29
N GLN A 60 -17.77 16.40 -5.20
CA GLN A 60 -19.11 15.79 -5.23
C GLN A 60 -20.20 16.84 -5.03
N SER A 61 -21.30 16.74 -5.79
CA SER A 61 -22.48 17.56 -5.56
C SER A 61 -23.13 17.20 -4.22
N GLN A 62 -23.75 18.17 -3.55
CA GLN A 62 -24.43 17.96 -2.27
C GLN A 62 -25.53 16.88 -2.37
N GLU A 63 -26.22 16.80 -3.51
CA GLU A 63 -27.23 15.78 -3.78
C GLU A 63 -26.63 14.38 -3.80
N GLN A 64 -25.47 14.19 -4.45
CA GLN A 64 -24.81 12.87 -4.50
C GLN A 64 -24.25 12.46 -3.13
N GLN A 65 -23.80 13.41 -2.33
CA GLN A 65 -23.32 13.17 -0.95
C GLN A 65 -24.45 12.71 0.00
N SER A 66 -25.72 13.00 -0.31
CA SER A 66 -26.86 12.63 0.52
C SER A 66 -27.23 11.14 0.44
N VAL A 67 -26.74 10.43 -0.59
CA VAL A 67 -27.02 9.01 -0.80
C VAL A 67 -26.13 8.15 0.08
N THR A 68 -26.75 7.24 0.84
CA THR A 68 -26.06 6.34 1.76
C THR A 68 -25.02 5.50 1.02
N GLY A 69 -23.78 5.48 1.54
CA GLY A 69 -22.68 4.69 0.97
C GLY A 69 -21.81 5.42 -0.06
N ILE A 70 -22.31 6.50 -0.69
CA ILE A 70 -21.53 7.25 -1.70
C ILE A 70 -20.21 7.76 -1.14
N ALA A 71 -20.21 8.33 0.08
CA ALA A 71 -19.01 8.83 0.72
C ALA A 71 -17.95 7.73 0.89
N THR A 72 -18.36 6.53 1.32
CA THR A 72 -17.47 5.38 1.52
C THR A 72 -16.90 4.87 0.19
N VAL A 73 -17.74 4.71 -0.83
CA VAL A 73 -17.32 4.27 -2.17
C VAL A 73 -16.35 5.29 -2.78
N SER A 74 -16.68 6.57 -2.70
CA SER A 74 -15.80 7.64 -3.20
C SER A 74 -14.49 7.70 -2.45
N ALA A 75 -14.48 7.52 -1.13
CA ALA A 75 -13.24 7.46 -0.36
C ALA A 75 -12.34 6.30 -0.86
N LEU A 76 -12.90 5.11 -1.10
CA LEU A 76 -12.14 3.98 -1.66
C LEU A 76 -11.59 4.28 -3.07
N ILE A 77 -12.41 4.89 -3.94
CA ILE A 77 -11.98 5.34 -5.26
C ILE A 77 -10.81 6.31 -5.14
N HIS A 78 -10.91 7.32 -4.27
CA HIS A 78 -9.87 8.34 -4.12
C HIS A 78 -8.57 7.77 -3.55
N VAL A 79 -8.66 6.89 -2.55
CA VAL A 79 -7.48 6.20 -1.98
C VAL A 79 -6.78 5.36 -3.07
N THR A 80 -7.55 4.68 -3.91
CA THR A 80 -7.01 3.87 -5.02
C THR A 80 -6.46 4.75 -6.15
N GLU A 81 -7.07 5.90 -6.42
CA GLU A 81 -6.54 6.89 -7.37
C GLU A 81 -5.24 7.52 -6.86
N ALA A 82 -5.16 7.86 -5.58
CA ALA A 82 -3.96 8.40 -4.96
C ALA A 82 -2.80 7.41 -5.01
N LEU A 83 -3.09 6.11 -4.85
CA LEU A 83 -2.11 5.03 -5.02
C LEU A 83 -1.49 5.03 -6.43
N LEU A 84 -2.32 5.23 -7.46
CA LEU A 84 -1.88 5.15 -8.87
C LEU A 84 -1.31 6.46 -9.42
N ASN A 85 -1.83 7.61 -8.98
CA ASN A 85 -1.58 8.92 -9.59
C ASN A 85 -0.57 9.77 -8.80
N LYS A 86 0.10 9.21 -7.79
CA LYS A 86 1.16 9.91 -7.07
C LYS A 86 2.38 10.20 -7.97
N PRO A 87 3.27 11.13 -7.58
CA PRO A 87 4.52 11.36 -8.29
C PRO A 87 5.31 10.05 -8.49
N GLY A 88 5.66 9.75 -9.75
CA GLY A 88 6.34 8.50 -10.13
C GLY A 88 5.41 7.35 -10.51
N GLY A 89 4.09 7.48 -10.34
CA GLY A 89 3.15 6.39 -10.62
C GLY A 89 3.20 5.31 -9.56
N TYR A 90 2.94 4.06 -9.91
CA TYR A 90 3.03 2.91 -9.00
C TYR A 90 4.45 2.32 -9.09
N LEU A 91 5.21 2.34 -7.98
CA LEU A 91 6.65 2.04 -7.98
C LEU A 91 6.97 0.63 -7.47
N SER A 92 6.04 -0.05 -6.78
CA SER A 92 6.30 -1.38 -6.19
C SER A 92 6.68 -2.46 -7.20
N ASN A 93 6.32 -2.30 -8.48
CA ASN A 93 6.65 -3.21 -9.58
C ASN A 93 7.72 -2.62 -10.54
N ASP A 94 8.30 -1.47 -10.22
CA ASP A 94 9.30 -0.82 -11.06
C ASP A 94 10.63 -1.58 -11.04
N LYS A 95 11.27 -1.67 -12.21
CA LYS A 95 12.55 -2.36 -12.41
C LYS A 95 13.70 -1.43 -12.80
N THR A 96 13.53 -0.13 -12.63
CA THR A 96 14.51 0.89 -12.99
C THR A 96 14.78 1.82 -11.80
N LEU A 97 15.92 2.51 -11.82
CA LEU A 97 16.17 3.58 -10.85
C LEU A 97 15.32 4.81 -11.22
N PRO A 98 14.80 5.57 -10.23
CA PRO A 98 15.05 5.44 -8.80
C PRO A 98 14.24 4.38 -8.04
N GLY A 99 13.22 3.73 -8.63
CA GLY A 99 12.34 2.79 -7.90
C GLY A 99 13.08 1.71 -7.10
N ILE A 100 14.16 1.13 -7.67
CA ILE A 100 14.94 0.04 -7.04
C ILE A 100 15.54 0.41 -5.66
N TRP A 101 15.93 1.66 -5.44
CA TRP A 101 16.57 2.07 -4.17
C TRP A 101 15.61 2.80 -3.22
N MET A 102 14.34 2.95 -3.61
CA MET A 102 13.31 3.58 -2.78
C MET A 102 12.57 2.49 -2.00
N ASP A 103 12.63 2.54 -0.67
CA ASP A 103 11.94 1.61 0.23
C ASP A 103 10.62 2.18 0.75
N ASN A 104 10.63 3.44 1.19
CA ASN A 104 9.54 4.10 1.89
C ASN A 104 8.24 4.14 1.06
N ILE A 105 8.33 4.52 -0.22
CA ILE A 105 7.14 4.67 -1.07
C ILE A 105 6.50 3.32 -1.43
N PRO A 106 7.24 2.29 -1.87
CA PRO A 106 6.66 0.95 -2.04
C PRO A 106 6.00 0.39 -0.76
N ARG A 107 6.53 0.70 0.43
CA ARG A 107 5.91 0.32 1.71
C ARG A 107 4.61 1.07 1.97
N TRP A 108 4.60 2.38 1.74
CA TRP A 108 3.38 3.19 1.78
C TRP A 108 2.32 2.67 0.80
N GLU A 109 2.72 2.35 -0.44
CA GLU A 109 1.84 1.79 -1.47
C GLU A 109 1.20 0.49 -1.00
N PHE A 110 1.97 -0.40 -0.37
CA PHE A 110 1.45 -1.63 0.20
C PHE A 110 0.42 -1.37 1.30
N GLY A 111 0.67 -0.43 2.20
CA GLY A 111 -0.28 -0.04 3.25
C GLY A 111 -1.60 0.46 2.69
N VAL A 112 -1.54 1.37 1.72
CA VAL A 112 -2.71 1.91 1.01
C VAL A 112 -3.48 0.82 0.27
N LEU A 113 -2.77 -0.06 -0.42
CA LEU A 113 -3.34 -1.18 -1.15
C LEU A 113 -4.06 -2.17 -0.24
N VAL A 114 -3.48 -2.48 0.93
CA VAL A 114 -4.12 -3.35 1.93
C VAL A 114 -5.43 -2.71 2.42
N GLN A 115 -5.41 -1.42 2.78
CA GLN A 115 -6.62 -0.70 3.17
C GLN A 115 -7.71 -0.71 2.08
N ALA A 116 -7.30 -0.53 0.81
CA ALA A 116 -8.22 -0.60 -0.31
C ALA A 116 -8.81 -2.01 -0.50
N ARG A 117 -8.00 -3.06 -0.36
CA ARG A 117 -8.42 -4.47 -0.44
C ARG A 117 -9.46 -4.82 0.63
N ASP A 118 -9.22 -4.40 1.87
CA ASP A 118 -10.13 -4.71 2.98
C ASP A 118 -11.46 -3.98 2.82
N MET A 119 -11.41 -2.69 2.46
CA MET A 119 -12.64 -1.94 2.22
C MET A 119 -13.41 -2.52 1.03
N ALA A 120 -12.74 -2.88 -0.08
CA ALA A 120 -13.40 -3.52 -1.22
C ALA A 120 -14.06 -4.86 -0.84
N ARG A 121 -13.38 -5.68 -0.03
CA ARG A 121 -13.90 -6.93 0.52
C ARG A 121 -15.12 -6.69 1.39
N ALA A 122 -15.04 -5.77 2.36
CA ALA A 122 -16.15 -5.42 3.24
C ALA A 122 -17.34 -4.86 2.46
N MET A 123 -17.09 -4.06 1.42
CA MET A 123 -18.12 -3.55 0.53
C MET A 123 -18.84 -4.68 -0.21
N ARG A 124 -18.09 -5.61 -0.82
CA ARG A 124 -18.67 -6.75 -1.55
C ARG A 124 -19.41 -7.72 -0.64
N LYS A 125 -18.83 -8.01 0.53
CA LYS A 125 -19.30 -9.07 1.43
C LYS A 125 -20.44 -8.62 2.33
N ASP A 126 -20.35 -7.40 2.87
CA ASP A 126 -21.22 -6.95 3.97
C ASP A 126 -22.07 -5.75 3.54
N PHE A 127 -21.46 -4.67 3.01
CA PHE A 127 -22.21 -3.43 2.77
C PHE A 127 -23.14 -3.48 1.55
N SER A 128 -22.85 -4.25 0.51
CA SER A 128 -23.72 -4.30 -0.68
C SER A 128 -24.81 -5.38 -0.63
N ARG A 129 -24.84 -6.19 0.44
CA ARG A 129 -25.72 -7.36 0.55
C ARG A 129 -26.76 -7.17 1.64
N SER A 130 -28.01 -7.55 1.34
CA SER A 130 -29.04 -7.67 2.37
C SER A 130 -28.89 -8.99 3.11
N GLN A 131 -29.31 -9.02 4.38
CA GLN A 131 -29.14 -10.18 5.27
C GLN A 131 -29.77 -11.49 4.74
N SER A 132 -30.81 -11.39 3.91
CA SER A 132 -31.53 -12.53 3.33
C SER A 132 -31.10 -12.86 1.90
N GLN A 133 -30.28 -12.04 1.25
CA GLN A 133 -29.86 -12.25 -0.14
C GLN A 133 -28.39 -12.66 -0.23
N SER A 134 -28.13 -13.68 -1.05
CA SER A 134 -26.78 -14.15 -1.33
C SER A 134 -26.16 -13.54 -2.59
N THR A 135 -26.91 -12.71 -3.31
CA THR A 135 -26.45 -12.10 -4.56
C THR A 135 -25.46 -10.98 -4.26
N GLU A 136 -24.25 -11.11 -4.78
CA GLU A 136 -23.21 -10.08 -4.72
C GLU A 136 -23.45 -9.04 -5.83
N ASP A 137 -23.04 -7.79 -5.58
CA ASP A 137 -23.03 -6.77 -6.63
C ASP A 137 -21.98 -7.12 -7.69
N LEU A 138 -22.36 -7.05 -8.97
CA LEU A 138 -21.51 -7.47 -10.08
C LEU A 138 -20.25 -6.60 -10.21
N ASP A 139 -20.36 -5.29 -10.02
CA ASP A 139 -19.21 -4.40 -10.11
C ASP A 139 -18.25 -4.66 -8.95
N LEU A 140 -18.76 -4.81 -7.72
CA LEU A 140 -17.91 -5.11 -6.55
C LEU A 140 -17.24 -6.48 -6.64
N SER A 141 -17.95 -7.49 -7.18
CA SER A 141 -17.40 -8.82 -7.45
C SER A 141 -16.30 -8.82 -8.50
N ASN A 142 -16.33 -7.84 -9.39
CA ASN A 142 -15.27 -7.59 -10.35
C ASN A 142 -14.17 -6.65 -9.81
N ALA A 143 -14.46 -5.77 -8.85
CA ALA A 143 -13.52 -4.79 -8.33
C ALA A 143 -12.55 -5.39 -7.29
N GLU A 144 -13.05 -6.19 -6.34
CA GLU A 144 -12.25 -6.77 -5.24
C GLU A 144 -11.08 -7.64 -5.77
N PRO A 145 -11.29 -8.59 -6.71
CA PRO A 145 -10.22 -9.49 -7.15
C PRO A 145 -9.08 -8.74 -7.85
N ARG A 146 -9.38 -7.64 -8.56
CA ARG A 146 -8.35 -6.80 -9.19
C ARG A 146 -7.48 -6.09 -8.17
N LEU A 147 -8.05 -5.57 -7.08
CA LEU A 147 -7.23 -5.01 -6.01
C LEU A 147 -6.37 -6.10 -5.36
N HIS A 148 -6.87 -7.34 -5.29
CA HIS A 148 -6.10 -8.50 -4.80
C HIS A 148 -5.11 -9.07 -5.82
N PHE A 149 -5.01 -8.50 -7.02
CA PHE A 149 -3.99 -8.91 -7.99
C PHE A 149 -2.57 -8.67 -7.43
N ASN A 150 -1.61 -9.46 -7.92
CA ASN A 150 -0.21 -9.39 -7.52
C ASN A 150 0.30 -7.94 -7.62
N ASN A 151 0.86 -7.43 -6.53
CA ASN A 151 1.29 -6.05 -6.40
C ASN A 151 2.65 -5.75 -7.07
N ASN A 152 3.33 -6.78 -7.58
CA ASN A 152 4.68 -6.72 -8.17
C ASN A 152 4.70 -7.20 -9.64
N SER A 153 3.56 -7.20 -10.32
CA SER A 153 3.51 -7.58 -11.73
C SER A 153 3.81 -6.37 -12.63
N TRP A 154 4.88 -6.45 -13.42
CA TRP A 154 5.31 -5.39 -14.35
C TRP A 154 4.79 -5.55 -15.78
N LEU A 155 4.72 -6.77 -16.32
CA LEU A 155 4.63 -6.98 -17.78
C LEU A 155 3.21 -7.28 -18.30
N PHE A 156 2.56 -8.37 -17.89
CA PHE A 156 1.18 -8.65 -18.31
C PHE A 156 0.45 -9.72 -17.45
N PRO A 157 -0.75 -9.42 -16.90
CA PRO A 157 -1.30 -8.08 -16.77
C PRO A 157 -0.44 -7.25 -15.80
N SER A 158 -0.29 -5.94 -16.07
CA SER A 158 0.40 -5.05 -15.15
C SER A 158 -0.49 -4.74 -13.94
N THR A 159 0.14 -4.48 -12.80
CA THR A 159 -0.56 -4.20 -11.54
C THR A 159 -1.47 -2.98 -11.66
N GLU A 160 -0.96 -1.94 -12.30
CA GLU A 160 -1.64 -0.67 -12.56
C GLU A 160 -2.87 -0.86 -13.43
N ALA A 161 -2.76 -1.69 -14.47
CA ALA A 161 -3.89 -1.96 -15.35
C ALA A 161 -5.03 -2.68 -14.62
N GLU A 162 -4.72 -3.62 -13.72
CA GLU A 162 -5.74 -4.26 -12.89
C GLU A 162 -6.36 -3.29 -11.89
N TYR A 163 -5.57 -2.43 -11.24
CA TYR A 163 -6.11 -1.44 -10.29
C TYR A 163 -6.94 -0.37 -11.01
N GLN A 164 -6.55 0.05 -12.21
CA GLN A 164 -7.35 0.93 -13.08
C GLN A 164 -8.67 0.28 -13.48
N LYS A 165 -8.68 -1.01 -13.79
CA LYS A 165 -9.95 -1.74 -14.02
C LYS A 165 -10.79 -1.69 -12.76
N SER A 166 -10.24 -2.00 -11.58
CA SER A 166 -10.99 -1.93 -10.32
C SER A 166 -11.66 -0.56 -10.11
N LEU A 167 -10.94 0.55 -10.38
CA LEU A 167 -11.50 1.90 -10.34
C LEU A 167 -12.70 2.08 -11.26
N GLN A 168 -12.68 1.50 -12.47
CA GLN A 168 -13.84 1.57 -13.38
C GLN A 168 -15.07 0.89 -12.77
N PHE A 169 -14.93 -0.31 -12.21
CA PHE A 169 -16.03 -1.02 -11.56
C PHE A 169 -16.53 -0.27 -10.32
N LEU A 170 -15.63 0.26 -9.48
CA LEU A 170 -16.02 1.06 -8.32
C LEU A 170 -16.79 2.33 -8.73
N ARG A 171 -16.36 3.01 -9.79
CA ARG A 171 -17.06 4.18 -10.34
C ARG A 171 -18.43 3.80 -10.90
N ASN A 172 -18.55 2.67 -11.59
CA ASN A 172 -19.84 2.17 -12.08
C ASN A 172 -20.80 1.88 -10.92
N TYR A 173 -20.33 1.17 -9.89
CA TYR A 173 -21.11 0.91 -8.67
C TYR A 173 -21.57 2.21 -8.01
N ARG A 174 -20.66 3.18 -7.83
CA ARG A 174 -20.99 4.51 -7.29
C ARG A 174 -22.07 5.21 -8.11
N ASN A 175 -21.95 5.20 -9.44
CA ASN A 175 -22.89 5.87 -10.32
C ASN A 175 -24.28 5.24 -10.24
N ARG A 176 -24.35 3.90 -10.23
CA ARG A 176 -25.60 3.15 -10.03
C ARG A 176 -26.22 3.43 -8.67
N LEU A 177 -25.41 3.53 -7.61
CA LEU A 177 -25.90 3.86 -6.26
C LEU A 177 -26.56 5.24 -6.20
N SER A 178 -26.08 6.22 -6.99
CA SER A 178 -26.67 7.56 -7.06
C SER A 178 -27.86 7.69 -8.03
N ASP A 179 -28.13 6.68 -8.85
CA ASP A 179 -29.19 6.72 -9.85
C ASP A 179 -30.49 6.13 -9.29
N ALA A 180 -31.46 6.99 -8.99
CA ALA A 180 -32.76 6.57 -8.44
C ALA A 180 -33.57 5.66 -9.41
N SER A 181 -33.24 5.64 -10.70
CA SER A 181 -33.90 4.78 -11.70
C SER A 181 -33.34 3.34 -11.72
N VAL A 182 -32.16 3.13 -11.13
CA VAL A 182 -31.45 1.84 -11.14
C VAL A 182 -31.48 1.25 -9.72
N GLN A 183 -32.18 0.12 -9.55
CA GLN A 183 -32.37 -0.51 -8.23
C GLN A 183 -31.43 -1.69 -7.95
N ASP A 184 -30.51 -2.00 -8.87
CA ASP A 184 -29.66 -3.18 -8.81
C ASP A 184 -28.36 -3.00 -8.00
N ALA A 185 -28.07 -1.77 -7.55
CA ALA A 185 -26.98 -1.44 -6.64
C ALA A 185 -27.54 -0.93 -5.31
N GLN A 186 -27.10 -1.51 -4.20
CA GLN A 186 -27.55 -1.13 -2.86
C GLN A 186 -26.36 -1.00 -1.91
N PHE A 187 -26.49 -0.13 -0.91
CA PHE A 187 -25.55 0.00 0.20
C PHE A 187 -26.32 0.02 1.53
N TYR A 188 -26.08 -0.99 2.35
CA TYR A 188 -26.74 -1.20 3.64
C TYR A 188 -25.86 -0.69 4.78
N ALA A 189 -26.12 0.53 5.24
CA ALA A 189 -25.47 1.15 6.41
C ALA A 189 -26.02 0.58 7.73
N ARG A 190 -25.84 -0.73 7.93
CA ARG A 190 -26.26 -1.45 9.14
C ARG A 190 -25.13 -1.49 10.15
N ALA A 191 -25.50 -1.52 11.44
CA ALA A 191 -24.53 -1.52 12.53
C ALA A 191 -23.69 -2.81 12.60
N ASP A 192 -24.26 -3.95 12.25
CA ASP A 192 -23.57 -5.24 12.17
C ASP A 192 -22.50 -5.24 11.06
N ASN A 193 -22.83 -4.73 9.87
CA ASN A 193 -21.87 -4.54 8.77
C ASN A 193 -20.70 -3.64 9.19
N LEU A 194 -21.00 -2.52 9.84
CA LEU A 194 -19.97 -1.60 10.34
C LEU A 194 -19.11 -2.26 11.42
N ASN A 195 -19.72 -3.00 12.35
CA ASN A 195 -19.00 -3.69 13.41
C ASN A 195 -18.04 -4.76 12.86
N ASN A 196 -18.45 -5.51 11.84
CA ASN A 196 -17.59 -6.48 11.17
C ASN A 196 -16.36 -5.80 10.57
N TRP A 197 -16.55 -4.73 9.81
CA TRP A 197 -15.44 -3.96 9.23
C TRP A 197 -14.52 -3.34 10.30
N LEU A 198 -15.10 -2.76 11.36
CA LEU A 198 -14.32 -2.21 12.48
C LEU A 198 -13.53 -3.30 13.23
N GLY A 199 -14.05 -4.53 13.31
CA GLY A 199 -13.33 -5.68 13.85
C GLY A 199 -12.10 -6.05 13.01
N GLU A 200 -12.22 -6.02 11.68
CA GLU A 200 -11.08 -6.20 10.76
C GLU A 200 -10.03 -5.08 10.95
N VAL A 201 -10.48 -3.82 11.02
CA VAL A 201 -9.60 -2.66 11.29
C VAL A 201 -8.90 -2.80 12.65
N SER A 202 -9.62 -3.19 13.70
CA SER A 202 -9.07 -3.40 15.04
C SER A 202 -7.97 -4.46 15.04
N THR A 203 -8.21 -5.58 14.36
CA THR A 203 -7.22 -6.66 14.22
C THR A 203 -5.94 -6.16 13.53
N ARG A 204 -6.08 -5.34 12.49
CA ARG A 204 -4.93 -4.75 11.78
C ARG A 204 -4.16 -3.75 12.62
N LEU A 205 -4.85 -2.87 13.33
CA LEU A 205 -4.21 -1.92 14.25
C LEU A 205 -3.50 -2.64 15.40
N GLY A 206 -4.06 -3.75 15.89
CA GLY A 206 -3.39 -4.62 16.86
C GLY A 206 -2.07 -5.16 16.32
N SER A 207 -2.08 -5.74 15.11
CA SER A 207 -0.87 -6.21 14.43
C SER A 207 0.17 -5.11 14.22
N LEU A 208 -0.26 -3.91 13.78
CA LEU A 208 0.61 -2.75 13.62
C LEU A 208 1.23 -2.32 14.96
N SER A 209 0.44 -2.25 16.03
CA SER A 209 0.92 -1.94 17.38
C SER A 209 1.94 -2.97 17.87
N GLN A 210 1.73 -4.25 17.59
CA GLN A 210 2.70 -5.31 17.88
C GLN A 210 4.02 -5.10 17.12
N ASN A 211 3.95 -4.80 15.82
CA ASN A 211 5.12 -4.58 14.97
C ASN A 211 5.92 -3.35 15.41
N LEU A 212 5.24 -2.24 15.74
CA LEU A 212 5.84 -1.04 16.30
C LEU A 212 6.49 -1.30 17.67
N SER A 213 5.87 -2.14 18.50
CA SER A 213 6.45 -2.53 19.80
C SER A 213 7.69 -3.44 19.62
N ALA A 214 7.70 -4.26 18.57
CA ALA A 214 8.85 -5.09 18.23
C ALA A 214 10.03 -4.28 17.64
N SER A 215 9.77 -3.13 17.00
CA SER A 215 10.83 -2.30 16.43
C SER A 215 11.73 -1.67 17.50
N VAL A 216 11.19 -1.41 18.69
CA VAL A 216 11.95 -0.92 19.86
C VAL A 216 12.60 -2.06 20.67
N GLY A 217 12.35 -3.33 20.33
CA GLY A 217 12.96 -4.50 20.98
C GLY A 217 12.41 -4.78 22.38
N GLN A 218 11.10 -4.96 22.50
CA GLN A 218 10.47 -5.30 23.79
C GLN A 218 10.43 -6.81 24.03
N ARG A 219 10.88 -7.22 25.22
CA ARG A 219 10.72 -8.58 25.74
C ARG A 219 9.27 -8.78 26.19
N ARG A 220 8.47 -9.51 25.41
CA ARG A 220 7.05 -9.73 25.69
C ARG A 220 6.82 -11.07 26.39
N ILE A 221 5.95 -11.07 27.40
CA ILE A 221 5.38 -12.30 27.96
C ILE A 221 4.30 -12.77 26.97
N ASN A 222 4.31 -14.04 26.57
CA ASN A 222 3.29 -14.58 25.67
C ASN A 222 1.93 -14.54 26.38
N THR A 223 1.00 -13.74 25.86
CA THR A 223 -0.38 -13.58 26.36
C THR A 223 -1.41 -14.08 25.35
N ASP A 224 -1.02 -14.90 24.38
CA ASP A 224 -1.87 -15.29 23.25
C ASP A 224 -3.08 -16.16 23.67
N LEU A 225 -3.01 -16.75 24.87
CA LEU A 225 -4.11 -17.47 25.54
C LEU A 225 -4.55 -16.77 26.85
N ALA A 226 -4.08 -15.56 27.13
CA ALA A 226 -4.37 -14.89 28.38
C ALA A 226 -5.85 -14.49 28.43
N GLY A 227 -6.57 -14.96 29.46
CA GLY A 227 -7.97 -14.63 29.69
C GLY A 227 -8.98 -15.68 29.22
N ASP A 228 -8.54 -16.75 28.54
CA ASP A 228 -9.42 -17.84 28.13
C ASP A 228 -8.86 -19.20 28.62
N ALA A 229 -9.51 -19.77 29.62
CA ALA A 229 -9.12 -21.04 30.24
C ALA A 229 -9.34 -22.27 29.32
N GLN A 230 -10.10 -22.11 28.23
CA GLN A 230 -10.42 -23.20 27.30
C GLN A 230 -9.67 -23.08 25.96
N ALA A 231 -8.94 -21.99 25.73
CA ALA A 231 -8.21 -21.78 24.49
C ALA A 231 -6.95 -22.67 24.41
N SER A 232 -6.72 -23.26 23.23
CA SER A 232 -5.58 -24.15 22.97
C SER A 232 -4.77 -23.68 21.76
N GLN A 233 -3.44 -23.79 21.82
CA GLN A 233 -2.55 -23.55 20.67
C GLN A 233 -2.10 -24.87 20.05
N SER A 234 -1.95 -24.89 18.73
CA SER A 234 -1.46 -26.06 17.98
C SER A 234 0.01 -26.39 18.26
N THR A 235 0.80 -25.41 18.70
CA THR A 235 2.22 -25.58 19.03
C THR A 235 2.53 -24.87 20.34
N ALA A 236 3.39 -25.47 21.17
CA ALA A 236 3.83 -24.86 22.41
C ALA A 236 4.77 -23.66 22.12
N THR A 237 4.31 -22.46 22.43
CA THR A 237 5.11 -21.23 22.32
C THR A 237 5.74 -20.90 23.67
N GLY A 238 6.99 -20.40 23.67
CA GLY A 238 7.68 -20.01 24.90
C GLY A 238 6.92 -18.91 25.67
N LYS A 239 6.96 -18.97 27.01
CA LYS A 239 6.29 -18.00 27.91
C LYS A 239 6.79 -16.56 27.74
N VAL A 240 8.00 -16.38 27.18
CA VAL A 240 8.59 -15.09 26.88
C VAL A 240 9.12 -15.16 25.45
N VAL A 241 8.67 -14.23 24.61
CA VAL A 241 9.10 -14.09 23.22
C VAL A 241 9.79 -12.74 23.08
N GLU A 242 11.05 -12.76 22.67
CA GLU A 242 11.76 -11.55 22.25
C GLU A 242 11.55 -11.37 20.75
N VAL A 243 10.68 -10.43 20.38
CA VAL A 243 10.44 -10.07 18.97
C VAL A 243 11.14 -8.75 18.71
N LYS A 244 12.18 -8.77 17.87
CA LYS A 244 12.92 -7.57 17.48
C LYS A 244 12.96 -7.45 15.96
N THR A 245 12.48 -6.33 15.44
CA THR A 245 12.58 -6.02 14.01
C THR A 245 14.05 -5.79 13.63
N SER A 246 14.45 -6.30 12.45
CA SER A 246 15.81 -6.07 11.93
C SER A 246 16.08 -4.57 11.76
N TRP A 247 17.32 -4.12 12.00
CA TRP A 247 17.68 -2.70 12.00
C TRP A 247 17.33 -1.97 10.70
N ASN A 248 17.48 -2.65 9.56
CA ASN A 248 17.16 -2.16 8.22
C ASN A 248 15.66 -2.22 7.85
N LYS A 249 14.78 -2.46 8.83
CA LYS A 249 13.32 -2.52 8.66
C LYS A 249 12.57 -1.79 9.77
N ILE A 250 13.27 -0.98 10.56
CA ILE A 250 12.66 -0.23 11.68
C ILE A 250 11.73 0.88 11.15
N ASP A 251 11.97 1.34 9.94
CA ASP A 251 11.12 2.28 9.19
C ASP A 251 9.96 1.60 8.44
N ASP A 252 9.99 0.27 8.32
CA ASP A 252 8.98 -0.54 7.61
C ASP A 252 7.78 -0.99 8.50
N VAL A 253 7.73 -0.58 9.78
CA VAL A 253 6.73 -1.03 10.78
C VAL A 253 5.52 -0.13 10.93
#